data_AF-A0A1H7QI06-F1
#
_entry.id   AF-A0A1H7QI06-F1
#
_cell.length_a   1.000
_cell.length_b   1.000
_cell.length_c   1.000
_cell.angle_alpha   90.00
_cell.angle_beta   90.00
_cell.angle_gamma   90.00
#
_symmetry.space_group_name_H-M   'P 1'
#
loop_
_entity.id
_entity.type
_entity.pdbx_description
1 polymer ?
#
loop_
_entity_poly.entity_id
_entity_poly.type
_entity_poly.pdbx_seq_one_letter_code
_entity_poly.pdbx_strand_id
1 'polypeptide(L)'
;MARSKSSDPTAPGGDAGRTPKDGGRTSGATATGSGKSGRTGKAPKLDKNGQPKVGRLKKMRSQGSMIKQAYGLTRRNDPKLPWIMLIWFVAAAAVVELIGILLGAPFLFIPLALLFGALAALIVFGRRAQRSAYTQVEGQPGAAAWVLEGMRGDWRVTSGVAGTPQLDAVHRVLGRPGIILVGEGSPGRVRGLIAQEKKKIARVVGDTPIYDVTIGDAEGQVPLKKLSTHVMKLPRNLSAAEVNALGRRMSALGGPRMPVPGGPLPGGRQMSVSQRQVRRR
;
A
#
# COMPACT_ATOMS: atom_id res chain seq x y z
N MET A 1 24.96 -56.35 37.29
CA MET A 1 24.21 -56.05 38.54
C MET A 1 23.55 -54.69 38.31
N ALA A 2 22.24 -54.56 38.10
CA ALA A 2 21.07 -54.92 38.93
C ALA A 2 20.66 -53.82 39.95
N ARG A 3 19.54 -53.13 39.64
CA ARG A 3 18.47 -52.61 40.55
C ARG A 3 18.90 -51.57 41.62
N SER A 4 18.01 -50.73 42.19
CA SER A 4 16.56 -50.81 42.43
C SER A 4 15.84 -49.43 42.50
N LYS A 5 14.49 -49.47 42.51
CA LYS A 5 13.55 -48.37 42.86
C LYS A 5 13.05 -48.51 44.32
N SER A 6 12.49 -47.43 44.90
CA SER A 6 11.47 -47.40 45.98
C SER A 6 10.99 -45.94 46.19
N SER A 7 9.73 -45.54 45.88
CA SER A 7 8.50 -45.49 46.74
C SER A 7 8.49 -44.30 47.73
N ASP A 8 7.41 -43.59 48.11
CA ASP A 8 5.95 -43.49 47.80
C ASP A 8 5.39 -42.29 48.68
N PRO A 9 4.09 -42.12 49.06
CA PRO A 9 2.78 -42.11 48.36
C PRO A 9 2.04 -40.72 48.52
N THR A 10 0.85 -40.40 47.97
CA THR A 10 -0.53 -40.79 48.45
C THR A 10 -1.62 -40.12 47.56
N ALA A 11 -2.83 -40.72 47.46
CA ALA A 11 -3.99 -40.32 46.60
C ALA A 11 -5.10 -39.56 47.38
N PRO A 12 -6.43 -39.56 47.05
CA PRO A 12 -7.24 -39.59 45.79
C PRO A 12 -8.14 -38.30 45.68
N GLY A 13 -9.21 -38.12 44.86
CA GLY A 13 -9.79 -38.81 43.68
C GLY A 13 -11.34 -38.85 43.63
N GLY A 14 -11.99 -38.27 42.59
CA GLY A 14 -13.46 -38.30 42.31
C GLY A 14 -14.27 -37.08 42.77
N ASP A 15 -15.52 -36.79 42.34
CA ASP A 15 -16.32 -37.22 41.17
C ASP A 15 -17.49 -36.20 40.93
N ALA A 16 -18.35 -36.43 39.93
CA ALA A 16 -19.35 -35.52 39.37
C ALA A 16 -20.49 -35.02 40.31
N GLY A 17 -21.04 -33.85 39.97
CA GLY A 17 -22.26 -33.28 40.57
C GLY A 17 -23.07 -32.46 39.55
N ARG A 18 -24.40 -32.62 39.55
CA ARG A 18 -25.34 -32.12 38.52
C ARG A 18 -26.55 -31.44 39.20
N THR A 19 -27.41 -30.79 38.41
CA THR A 19 -28.82 -30.40 38.71
C THR A 19 -29.07 -28.99 39.31
N PRO A 20 -30.30 -28.42 39.14
CA PRO A 20 -30.52 -26.98 38.96
C PRO A 20 -31.52 -26.37 39.97
N LYS A 21 -32.02 -25.13 39.73
CA LYS A 21 -33.41 -24.76 40.11
C LYS A 21 -33.99 -23.50 39.45
N ASP A 22 -35.30 -23.55 39.23
CA ASP A 22 -36.19 -22.47 38.78
C ASP A 22 -36.72 -21.59 39.92
N GLY A 23 -37.37 -20.47 39.53
CA GLY A 23 -38.28 -19.66 40.37
C GLY A 23 -37.79 -18.23 40.61
N GLY A 24 -38.63 -17.19 40.54
CA GLY A 24 -40.06 -17.11 40.24
C GLY A 24 -40.52 -15.67 39.99
N ARG A 25 -41.80 -15.47 39.65
CA ARG A 25 -42.38 -14.16 39.28
C ARG A 25 -42.47 -13.17 40.46
N THR A 26 -42.29 -11.89 40.16
CA THR A 26 -43.08 -10.79 40.78
C THR A 26 -43.56 -9.79 39.72
N SER A 27 -44.55 -8.98 40.09
CA SER A 27 -45.44 -8.22 39.21
C SER A 27 -45.37 -6.71 39.43
N GLY A 28 -45.67 -5.89 38.42
CA GLY A 28 -45.94 -4.46 38.62
C GLY A 28 -45.89 -3.62 37.32
N ALA A 29 -46.96 -2.88 37.03
CA ALA A 29 -47.06 -1.95 35.89
C ALA A 29 -46.10 -0.74 36.03
N THR A 30 -45.76 0.03 34.99
CA THR A 30 -46.64 1.03 34.35
C THR A 30 -45.92 1.71 33.14
N ALA A 31 -46.66 2.47 32.33
CA ALA A 31 -46.21 3.57 31.46
C ALA A 31 -45.72 3.26 30.01
N THR A 32 -46.70 3.19 29.09
CA THR A 32 -46.79 4.00 27.85
C THR A 32 -45.53 4.31 27.02
N GLY A 33 -45.47 3.74 25.81
CA GLY A 33 -44.67 4.23 24.68
C GLY A 33 -45.30 3.82 23.33
N SER A 34 -45.68 4.77 22.49
CA SER A 34 -46.55 4.56 21.33
C SER A 34 -45.83 3.97 20.09
N GLY A 35 -46.08 2.69 19.80
CA GLY A 35 -45.61 2.00 18.59
C GLY A 35 -46.68 1.86 17.51
N LYS A 36 -46.77 2.84 16.60
CA LYS A 36 -47.79 2.87 15.53
C LYS A 36 -47.54 1.79 14.47
N SER A 37 -48.32 0.70 14.51
CA SER A 37 -48.37 -0.30 13.42
C SER A 37 -48.89 0.32 12.12
N GLY A 38 -48.43 -0.20 10.97
CA GLY A 38 -49.08 0.06 9.68
C GLY A 38 -48.27 0.86 8.65
N ARG A 39 -47.20 0.28 8.11
CA ARG A 39 -46.84 0.51 6.69
C ARG A 39 -46.47 -0.79 6.00
N THR A 40 -47.36 -1.23 5.12
CA THR A 40 -47.33 -2.51 4.39
C THR A 40 -46.22 -2.54 3.32
N GLY A 41 -44.98 -2.79 3.76
CA GLY A 41 -43.90 -3.19 2.88
C GLY A 41 -44.11 -4.63 2.40
N LYS A 42 -44.52 -4.83 1.13
CA LYS A 42 -44.60 -6.17 0.53
C LYS A 42 -43.24 -6.88 0.67
N ALA A 43 -43.24 -8.03 1.35
CA ALA A 43 -42.05 -8.84 1.54
C ALA A 43 -41.40 -9.18 0.18
N PRO A 44 -40.07 -9.12 0.04
CA PRO A 44 -39.41 -9.44 -1.21
C PRO A 44 -39.65 -10.92 -1.55
N LYS A 45 -40.26 -11.20 -2.70
CA LYS A 45 -40.47 -12.58 -3.18
C LYS A 45 -39.11 -13.27 -3.32
N LEU A 46 -38.85 -14.23 -2.44
CA LEU A 46 -37.63 -15.05 -2.49
C LEU A 46 -37.67 -15.99 -3.70
N ASP A 47 -36.50 -16.46 -4.13
CA ASP A 47 -36.41 -17.59 -5.05
C ASP A 47 -36.47 -18.94 -4.30
N LYS A 48 -36.36 -20.05 -5.05
CA LYS A 48 -36.40 -21.41 -4.49
C LYS A 48 -35.26 -21.70 -3.50
N ASN A 49 -34.25 -20.82 -3.42
CA ASN A 49 -33.04 -21.01 -2.63
C ASN A 49 -32.95 -20.00 -1.47
N GLY A 50 -34.05 -19.30 -1.15
CA GLY A 50 -34.09 -18.35 -0.02
C GLY A 50 -33.29 -17.07 -0.24
N GLN A 51 -32.88 -16.75 -1.47
CA GLN A 51 -32.24 -15.48 -1.79
C GLN A 51 -33.32 -14.43 -2.14
N PRO A 52 -33.19 -13.17 -1.67
CA PRO A 52 -34.09 -12.11 -2.08
C PRO A 52 -33.87 -11.84 -3.58
N LYS A 53 -34.94 -11.93 -4.40
CA LYS A 53 -34.89 -11.52 -5.81
C LYS A 53 -34.65 -10.01 -5.90
N VAL A 54 -33.38 -9.62 -5.86
CA VAL A 54 -32.93 -8.27 -6.18
C VAL A 54 -33.27 -8.00 -7.63
N GLY A 55 -34.39 -7.30 -7.85
CA GLY A 55 -34.91 -7.03 -9.19
C GLY A 55 -33.83 -6.42 -10.08
N ARG A 56 -33.82 -6.78 -11.38
CA ARG A 56 -32.75 -6.41 -12.34
C ARG A 56 -32.30 -4.95 -12.22
N LEU A 57 -33.22 -4.00 -12.00
CA LEU A 57 -32.91 -2.59 -11.74
C LEU A 57 -31.93 -2.35 -10.56
N LYS A 58 -32.05 -3.07 -9.44
CA LYS A 58 -31.15 -2.90 -8.28
C LYS A 58 -29.73 -3.36 -8.64
N LYS A 59 -29.62 -4.46 -9.40
CA LYS A 59 -28.34 -5.00 -9.91
C LYS A 59 -27.69 -4.05 -10.92
N MET A 60 -28.47 -3.50 -11.86
CA MET A 60 -27.99 -2.49 -12.82
C MET A 60 -27.54 -1.20 -12.12
N ARG A 61 -28.30 -0.71 -11.12
CA ARG A 61 -27.90 0.47 -10.33
C ARG A 61 -26.59 0.23 -9.55
N SER A 62 -26.41 -0.95 -8.94
CA SER A 62 -25.16 -1.27 -8.24
C SER A 62 -23.96 -1.40 -9.19
N GLN A 63 -24.15 -1.92 -10.40
CA GLN A 63 -23.10 -1.98 -11.43
C GLN A 63 -22.71 -0.57 -11.90
N GLY A 64 -23.69 0.30 -12.15
CA GLY A 64 -23.44 1.70 -12.52
C GLY A 64 -22.69 2.49 -11.44
N SER A 65 -23.00 2.28 -10.16
CA SER A 65 -22.26 2.93 -9.07
C SER A 65 -20.81 2.45 -8.95
N MET A 66 -20.55 1.15 -9.17
CA MET A 66 -19.19 0.60 -9.18
C MET A 66 -18.35 1.21 -10.32
N ILE A 67 -18.90 1.29 -11.54
CA ILE A 67 -18.21 1.90 -12.69
C ILE A 67 -17.94 3.39 -12.43
N LYS A 68 -18.91 4.13 -11.87
CA LYS A 68 -18.73 5.55 -11.52
C LYS A 68 -17.66 5.77 -10.44
N GLN A 69 -17.58 4.89 -9.44
CA GLN A 69 -16.52 4.92 -8.41
C GLN A 69 -15.15 4.62 -9.00
N ALA A 70 -15.03 3.56 -9.82
CA ALA A 70 -13.78 3.20 -10.49
C ALA A 70 -13.29 4.33 -11.41
N TYR A 71 -14.17 4.91 -12.22
CA TYR A 71 -13.85 6.07 -13.05
C TYR A 71 -13.43 7.30 -12.23
N GLY A 72 -14.13 7.57 -11.11
CA GLY A 72 -13.78 8.66 -10.19
C GLY A 72 -12.39 8.50 -9.58
N LEU A 73 -12.00 7.28 -9.22
CA LEU A 73 -10.65 6.96 -8.72
C LEU A 73 -9.60 7.11 -9.84
N THR A 74 -9.82 6.51 -11.01
CA THR A 74 -8.85 6.58 -12.12
C THR A 74 -8.65 8.00 -12.62
N ARG A 75 -9.72 8.83 -12.69
CA ARG A 75 -9.61 10.25 -13.12
C ARG A 75 -8.84 11.12 -12.12
N ARG A 76 -8.87 10.80 -10.82
CA ARG A 76 -8.06 11.52 -9.80
C ARG A 76 -6.57 11.26 -10.00
N ASN A 77 -6.22 10.02 -10.36
CA ASN A 77 -4.83 9.61 -10.57
C ASN A 77 -4.33 9.95 -11.98
N ASP A 78 -5.23 10.03 -12.96
CA ASP A 78 -4.93 10.45 -14.34
C ASP A 78 -5.92 11.53 -14.83
N PRO A 79 -5.55 12.82 -14.73
CA PRO A 79 -6.42 13.92 -15.16
C PRO A 79 -6.57 14.01 -16.69
N LYS A 80 -5.72 13.33 -17.47
CA LYS A 80 -5.79 13.29 -18.95
C LYS A 80 -6.76 12.21 -19.45
N LEU A 81 -7.13 11.24 -18.59
CA LEU A 81 -8.08 10.16 -18.89
C LEU A 81 -9.33 10.59 -19.68
N PRO A 82 -10.14 11.58 -19.27
CA PRO A 82 -11.36 11.96 -19.99
C PRO A 82 -11.07 12.42 -21.43
N TRP A 83 -10.02 13.22 -21.64
CA TRP A 83 -9.64 13.70 -22.96
C TRP A 83 -9.16 12.57 -23.86
N ILE A 84 -8.38 11.63 -23.32
CA ILE A 84 -7.87 10.48 -24.06
C ILE A 84 -9.03 9.53 -24.42
N MET A 85 -9.98 9.30 -23.51
CA MET A 85 -11.19 8.52 -23.80
C MET A 85 -12.04 9.19 -24.89
N LEU A 86 -12.19 10.52 -24.86
CA LEU A 86 -12.92 11.27 -25.88
C LEU A 86 -12.24 11.18 -27.25
N ILE A 87 -10.91 11.33 -27.31
CA ILE A 87 -10.14 11.20 -28.56
C ILE A 87 -10.34 9.81 -29.17
N TRP A 88 -10.20 8.73 -28.38
CA TRP A 88 -10.39 7.36 -28.86
C TRP A 88 -11.84 7.05 -29.23
N PHE A 89 -12.81 7.61 -28.51
CA PHE A 89 -14.23 7.52 -28.86
C PHE A 89 -14.50 8.14 -30.24
N VAL A 90 -14.08 9.39 -30.44
CA VAL A 90 -14.30 10.12 -31.70
C VAL A 90 -13.54 9.46 -32.85
N ALA A 91 -12.29 9.04 -32.65
CA ALA A 91 -11.49 8.36 -33.68
C ALA A 91 -12.15 7.04 -34.14
N ALA A 92 -12.58 6.18 -33.22
CA ALA A 92 -13.23 4.92 -33.57
C ALA A 92 -14.62 5.14 -34.20
N ALA A 93 -15.40 6.09 -33.71
CA ALA A 93 -16.69 6.44 -34.32
C ALA A 93 -16.51 7.01 -35.74
N ALA A 94 -15.54 7.90 -35.96
CA ALA A 94 -15.23 8.49 -37.26
C ALA A 94 -14.76 7.44 -38.28
N VAL A 95 -13.99 6.42 -37.86
CA VAL A 95 -13.60 5.31 -38.75
C VAL A 95 -14.81 4.50 -39.21
N VAL A 96 -15.75 4.18 -38.31
CA VAL A 96 -16.97 3.43 -38.67
C VAL A 96 -17.89 4.25 -39.58
N GLU A 97 -18.07 5.54 -39.29
CA GLU A 97 -18.88 6.43 -40.13
C GLU A 97 -18.24 6.67 -41.51
N LEU A 98 -16.91 6.81 -41.58
CA LEU A 98 -16.18 6.93 -42.84
C LEU A 98 -16.38 5.69 -43.73
N ILE A 99 -16.39 4.48 -43.15
CA ILE A 99 -16.74 3.25 -43.88
C ILE A 99 -18.18 3.32 -44.39
N GLY A 100 -19.12 3.81 -43.58
CA GLY A 100 -20.52 4.01 -44.00
C GLY A 100 -20.69 4.96 -45.19
N ILE A 101 -19.97 6.08 -45.17
CA ILE A 101 -19.92 7.05 -46.27
C ILE A 101 -19.34 6.41 -47.54
N LEU A 102 -18.23 5.67 -47.43
CA LEU A 102 -17.59 4.97 -48.56
C LEU A 102 -18.48 3.86 -49.16
N LEU A 103 -19.38 3.29 -48.37
CA LEU A 103 -20.39 2.31 -48.82
C LEU A 103 -21.65 2.97 -49.40
N GLY A 104 -21.69 4.29 -49.54
CA GLY A 104 -22.84 5.03 -50.08
C GLY A 104 -24.04 5.14 -49.12
N ALA A 105 -23.86 4.80 -47.84
CA ALA A 105 -24.89 4.83 -46.82
C ALA A 105 -24.48 5.75 -45.65
N PRO A 106 -24.36 7.07 -45.88
CA PRO A 106 -24.04 8.04 -44.84
C PRO A 106 -25.10 8.01 -43.73
N PHE A 107 -24.69 8.26 -42.49
CA PHE A 107 -25.50 8.31 -41.28
C PHE A 107 -26.17 6.99 -40.84
N LEU A 108 -26.30 6.00 -41.72
CA LEU A 108 -26.86 4.67 -41.41
C LEU A 108 -26.07 3.98 -40.28
N PHE A 109 -24.75 4.20 -40.26
CA PHE A 109 -23.84 3.55 -39.32
C PHE A 109 -23.65 4.30 -37.99
N ILE A 110 -24.29 5.46 -37.76
CA ILE A 110 -24.17 6.22 -36.50
C ILE A 110 -24.40 5.37 -35.25
N PRO A 111 -25.46 4.53 -35.14
CA PRO A 111 -25.66 3.71 -33.94
C PRO A 111 -24.51 2.71 -33.71
N LEU A 112 -23.93 2.19 -34.79
CA LEU A 112 -22.79 1.28 -34.75
C LEU A 112 -21.50 2.02 -34.39
N ALA A 113 -21.28 3.20 -34.97
CA ALA A 113 -20.15 4.08 -34.69
C ALA A 113 -20.12 4.50 -33.20
N LEU A 114 -21.28 4.83 -32.62
CA LEU A 114 -21.41 5.11 -31.19
C LEU A 114 -21.06 3.91 -30.31
N LEU A 115 -21.48 2.70 -30.69
CA LEU A 115 -21.16 1.46 -29.97
C LEU A 115 -19.65 1.13 -30.04
N PHE A 116 -19.05 1.21 -31.22
CA PHE A 116 -17.61 0.99 -31.40
C PHE A 116 -16.75 2.07 -30.73
N GLY A 117 -17.18 3.34 -30.79
CA GLY A 117 -16.56 4.45 -30.05
C GLY A 117 -16.60 4.23 -28.53
N ALA A 118 -17.76 3.83 -28.00
CA ALA A 118 -17.90 3.51 -26.57
C ALA A 118 -17.04 2.31 -26.15
N LEU A 119 -16.96 1.27 -27.00
CA LEU A 119 -16.10 0.11 -26.78
C LEU A 119 -14.61 0.49 -26.77
N ALA A 120 -14.15 1.30 -27.72
CA ALA A 120 -12.78 1.79 -27.78
C ALA A 120 -12.41 2.60 -26.51
N ALA A 121 -13.29 3.51 -26.08
CA ALA A 121 -13.13 4.26 -24.84
C ALA A 121 -13.08 3.34 -23.59
N LEU A 122 -13.88 2.28 -23.54
CA LEU A 122 -13.88 1.27 -22.48
C LEU A 122 -12.58 0.44 -22.44
N ILE A 123 -12.06 0.02 -23.60
CA ILE A 123 -10.79 -0.70 -23.70
C ILE A 123 -9.63 0.18 -23.22
N VAL A 124 -9.60 1.44 -23.66
CA VAL A 124 -8.57 2.42 -23.25
C VAL A 124 -8.69 2.70 -21.75
N PHE A 125 -9.91 2.89 -21.23
CA PHE A 125 -10.16 3.02 -19.79
C PHE A 125 -9.63 1.82 -19.01
N GLY A 126 -9.93 0.59 -19.43
CA GLY A 126 -9.46 -0.63 -18.79
C GLY A 126 -7.93 -0.71 -18.69
N ARG A 127 -7.23 -0.52 -19.82
CA ARG A 127 -5.75 -0.53 -19.87
C ARG A 127 -5.14 0.57 -19.00
N ARG A 128 -5.77 1.75 -18.94
CA ARG A 128 -5.30 2.88 -18.12
C ARG A 128 -5.56 2.66 -16.63
N ALA A 129 -6.74 2.14 -16.28
CA ALA A 129 -7.13 1.82 -14.90
C ALA A 129 -6.25 0.72 -14.31
N GLN A 130 -5.91 -0.32 -15.10
CA GLN A 130 -4.92 -1.33 -14.71
C GLN A 130 -3.57 -0.69 -14.38
N ARG A 131 -3.02 0.15 -15.27
CA ARG A 131 -1.75 0.85 -15.02
C ARG A 131 -1.80 1.73 -13.77
N SER A 132 -2.89 2.49 -13.59
CA SER A 132 -3.10 3.35 -12.41
C SER A 132 -3.32 2.57 -11.10
N ALA A 133 -3.82 1.34 -11.18
CA ALA A 133 -3.91 0.44 -10.03
C ALA A 133 -2.53 -0.11 -9.65
N TYR A 134 -1.72 -0.56 -10.63
CA TYR A 134 -0.36 -1.04 -10.35
C TYR A 134 0.53 0.04 -9.71
N THR A 135 0.46 1.30 -10.18
CA THR A 135 1.18 2.42 -9.56
C THR A 135 0.78 2.72 -8.11
N GLN A 136 -0.39 2.26 -7.65
CA GLN A 136 -0.82 2.39 -6.25
C GLN A 136 -0.37 1.21 -5.38
N VAL A 137 -0.25 0.01 -5.96
CA VAL A 137 0.18 -1.19 -5.22
C VAL A 137 1.70 -1.27 -5.06
N GLU A 138 2.47 -0.74 -6.02
CA GLU A 138 3.95 -0.64 -5.88
C GLU A 138 4.40 0.48 -4.91
N GLY A 139 3.48 1.28 -4.37
CA GLY A 139 3.76 2.34 -3.38
C GLY A 139 3.57 1.92 -1.91
N GLN A 140 3.82 0.66 -1.56
CA GLN A 140 3.81 0.22 -0.16
C GLN A 140 5.18 0.47 0.51
N PRO A 141 5.26 1.39 1.49
CA PRO A 141 6.53 1.88 2.05
C PRO A 141 7.41 0.74 2.55
N GLY A 142 8.56 0.57 1.89
CA GLY A 142 9.57 -0.44 2.25
C GLY A 142 9.56 -1.70 1.38
N ALA A 143 8.67 -1.79 0.39
CA ALA A 143 8.72 -2.85 -0.63
C ALA A 143 10.07 -2.85 -1.37
N ALA A 144 10.69 -1.67 -1.54
CA ALA A 144 12.05 -1.52 -2.05
C ALA A 144 13.08 -2.33 -1.23
N ALA A 145 13.10 -2.16 0.10
CA ALA A 145 14.04 -2.86 0.96
C ALA A 145 13.84 -4.38 0.91
N TRP A 146 12.59 -4.85 0.95
CA TRP A 146 12.30 -6.29 0.90
C TRP A 146 12.82 -6.96 -0.39
N VAL A 147 12.63 -6.31 -1.55
CA VAL A 147 13.17 -6.81 -2.84
C VAL A 147 14.70 -6.84 -2.84
N LEU A 148 15.36 -5.90 -2.16
CA LEU A 148 16.82 -5.81 -2.07
C LEU A 148 17.40 -6.80 -1.06
N GLU A 149 16.72 -7.04 0.06
CA GLU A 149 17.08 -8.02 1.09
C GLU A 149 16.98 -9.46 0.57
N GLY A 150 16.04 -9.74 -0.34
CA GLY A 150 15.93 -11.03 -1.03
C GLY A 150 17.00 -11.30 -2.11
N MET A 151 17.93 -10.39 -2.37
CA MET A 151 18.96 -10.59 -3.39
C MET A 151 20.07 -11.55 -2.95
N ARG A 152 20.42 -12.52 -3.81
CA ARG A 152 21.54 -13.43 -3.57
C ARG A 152 22.89 -12.70 -3.64
N GLY A 153 23.70 -12.81 -2.58
CA GLY A 153 25.07 -12.29 -2.50
C GLY A 153 25.38 -11.59 -1.18
N ASP A 154 26.59 -11.04 -1.03
CA ASP A 154 26.93 -10.11 0.08
C ASP A 154 26.36 -8.71 -0.24
N TRP A 155 25.05 -8.58 -0.09
CA TRP A 155 24.31 -7.32 -0.11
C TRP A 155 23.90 -6.97 1.31
N ARG A 156 24.18 -5.74 1.75
CA ARG A 156 23.82 -5.28 3.10
C ARG A 156 22.86 -4.12 2.98
N VAL A 157 21.59 -4.40 3.23
CA VAL A 157 20.50 -3.42 3.14
C VAL A 157 20.32 -2.76 4.51
N THR A 158 20.15 -1.45 4.52
CA THR A 158 19.64 -0.67 5.66
C THR A 158 18.37 0.02 5.19
N SER A 159 17.22 -0.42 5.71
CA SER A 159 15.92 0.16 5.39
C SER A 159 15.70 1.50 6.13
N GLY A 160 14.99 2.43 5.49
CA GLY A 160 14.52 3.67 6.14
C GLY A 160 15.60 4.61 6.69
N VAL A 161 16.75 4.74 6.02
CA VAL A 161 17.85 5.64 6.48
C VAL A 161 17.45 7.12 6.49
N ALA A 162 16.48 7.49 5.64
CA ALA A 162 15.72 8.72 5.70
C ALA A 162 14.27 8.43 5.27
N GLY A 163 13.31 9.25 5.71
CA GLY A 163 11.92 9.10 5.31
C GLY A 163 11.06 10.28 5.74
N THR A 164 9.83 10.33 5.24
CA THR A 164 8.84 11.38 5.55
C THR A 164 7.57 10.78 6.18
N PRO A 165 6.76 11.60 6.87
CA PRO A 165 5.40 11.20 7.27
C PRO A 165 4.47 10.89 6.09
N GLN A 166 4.85 11.26 4.85
CA GLN A 166 4.11 11.01 3.62
C GLN A 166 4.46 9.67 2.96
N LEU A 167 5.04 8.74 3.73
CA LEU A 167 5.43 7.39 3.30
C LEU A 167 6.51 7.37 2.20
N ASP A 168 7.29 8.45 2.04
CA ASP A 168 8.52 8.38 1.25
C ASP A 168 9.64 7.80 2.12
N ALA A 169 10.46 6.94 1.54
CA ALA A 169 11.59 6.32 2.22
C ALA A 169 12.84 6.30 1.33
N VAL A 170 14.01 6.38 1.95
CA VAL A 170 15.29 6.07 1.33
C VAL A 170 15.88 4.87 2.04
N HIS A 171 16.26 3.88 1.25
CA HIS A 171 16.94 2.67 1.66
C HIS A 171 18.39 2.74 1.14
N ARG A 172 19.30 2.14 1.88
CA ARG A 172 20.73 2.14 1.55
C ARG A 172 21.19 0.72 1.36
N VAL A 173 21.83 0.43 0.24
CA VAL A 173 22.41 -0.89 -0.04
C VAL A 173 23.91 -0.76 -0.18
N LEU A 174 24.62 -1.60 0.55
CA LEU A 174 26.05 -1.84 0.38
C LEU A 174 26.24 -3.08 -0.49
N GLY A 175 27.18 -3.02 -1.44
CA GLY A 175 27.59 -4.18 -2.21
C GLY A 175 28.85 -3.90 -3.03
N ARG A 176 29.22 -4.85 -3.89
CA ARG A 176 30.41 -4.70 -4.75
C ARG A 176 30.42 -3.51 -5.73
N PRO A 177 29.27 -2.91 -6.13
CA PRO A 177 29.32 -1.66 -6.87
C PRO A 177 29.75 -0.44 -6.03
N GLY A 178 29.63 -0.50 -4.70
CA GLY A 178 29.75 0.66 -3.83
C GLY A 178 28.49 0.82 -2.99
N ILE A 179 27.95 2.05 -2.96
CA ILE A 179 26.75 2.40 -2.20
C ILE A 179 25.63 2.76 -3.16
N ILE A 180 24.44 2.24 -2.89
CA ILE A 180 23.25 2.51 -3.68
C ILE A 180 22.18 3.09 -2.76
N LEU A 181 21.73 4.29 -3.07
CA LEU A 181 20.61 4.95 -2.41
C LEU A 181 19.35 4.71 -3.24
N VAL A 182 18.45 3.90 -2.69
CA VAL A 182 17.21 3.51 -3.34
C VAL A 182 16.07 4.26 -2.68
N GLY A 183 15.46 5.18 -3.41
CA GLY A 183 14.35 6.00 -2.94
C GLY A 183 13.00 5.49 -3.43
N GLU A 184 12.07 5.38 -2.50
CA GLU A 184 10.68 4.97 -2.70
C GLU A 184 9.74 6.13 -2.31
N GLY A 185 8.70 6.39 -3.12
CA GLY A 185 7.75 7.48 -2.90
C GLY A 185 7.73 8.54 -4.02
N SER A 186 7.37 9.78 -3.70
CA SER A 186 7.22 10.84 -4.70
C SER A 186 8.58 11.37 -5.19
N PRO A 187 8.86 11.36 -6.51
CA PRO A 187 10.19 11.68 -7.05
C PRO A 187 10.75 13.02 -6.62
N GLY A 188 9.90 14.05 -6.51
CA GLY A 188 10.32 15.39 -6.09
C GLY A 188 10.80 15.44 -4.62
N ARG A 189 10.15 14.69 -3.73
CA ARG A 189 10.50 14.63 -2.30
C ARG A 189 11.67 13.68 -2.07
N VAL A 190 11.63 12.52 -2.71
CA VAL A 190 12.66 11.48 -2.65
C VAL A 190 14.02 11.98 -3.12
N ARG A 191 14.11 12.76 -4.20
CA ARG A 191 15.37 13.38 -4.66
C ARG A 191 16.03 14.23 -3.57
N GLY A 192 15.25 14.99 -2.79
CA GLY A 192 15.75 15.76 -1.65
C GLY A 192 16.34 14.89 -0.54
N LEU A 193 15.66 13.79 -0.18
CA LEU A 193 16.13 12.82 0.81
C LEU A 193 17.42 12.12 0.35
N ILE A 194 17.47 11.67 -0.90
CA ILE A 194 18.66 11.05 -1.50
C ILE A 194 19.83 12.03 -1.49
N ALA A 195 19.64 13.29 -1.89
CA ALA A 195 20.71 14.29 -1.90
C ALA A 195 21.26 14.57 -0.49
N GLN A 196 20.39 14.65 0.52
CA GLN A 196 20.80 14.79 1.92
C GLN A 196 21.62 13.59 2.39
N GLU A 197 21.17 12.37 2.11
CA GLU A 197 21.86 11.15 2.51
C GLU A 197 23.20 10.97 1.76
N LYS A 198 23.24 11.24 0.45
CA LYS A 198 24.47 11.28 -0.37
C LYS A 198 25.51 12.23 0.23
N LYS A 199 25.09 13.43 0.67
CA LYS A 199 25.98 14.40 1.34
C LYS A 199 26.48 13.95 2.72
N LYS A 200 25.68 13.19 3.49
CA LYS A 200 26.15 12.59 4.77
C LYS A 200 27.18 11.49 4.50
N ILE A 201 26.88 10.60 3.57
CA ILE A 201 27.69 9.43 3.22
C ILE A 201 29.04 9.86 2.63
N ALA A 202 29.06 10.81 1.70
CA ALA A 202 30.27 11.31 1.05
C ALA A 202 31.36 11.79 2.04
N ARG A 203 30.99 12.22 3.25
CA ARG A 203 31.94 12.62 4.31
C ARG A 203 32.76 11.47 4.90
N VAL A 204 32.36 10.22 4.67
CA VAL A 204 32.86 9.03 5.39
C VAL A 204 33.37 7.94 4.44
N VAL A 205 33.00 7.98 3.15
CA VAL A 205 33.27 6.88 2.21
C VAL A 205 34.37 7.15 1.20
N GLY A 206 34.91 8.38 1.17
CA GLY A 206 35.94 8.79 0.20
C GLY A 206 35.46 8.62 -1.24
N ASP A 207 36.35 8.11 -2.09
CA ASP A 207 36.13 7.94 -3.54
C ASP A 207 35.18 6.78 -3.91
N THR A 208 34.51 6.17 -2.93
CA THR A 208 33.56 5.07 -3.17
C THR A 208 32.37 5.57 -4.01
N PRO A 209 32.03 4.92 -5.14
CA PRO A 209 30.87 5.29 -5.95
C PRO A 209 29.54 5.25 -5.16
N ILE A 210 28.75 6.33 -5.28
CA ILE A 210 27.40 6.45 -4.71
C ILE A 210 26.37 6.61 -5.84
N TYR A 211 25.65 5.52 -6.11
CA TYR A 211 24.55 5.46 -7.07
C TYR A 211 23.22 5.89 -6.43
N ASP A 212 22.40 6.58 -7.20
CA ASP A 212 21.03 6.97 -6.83
C ASP A 212 20.01 6.32 -7.76
N VAL A 213 19.00 5.68 -7.18
CA VAL A 213 17.92 4.98 -7.88
C VAL A 213 16.59 5.46 -7.30
N THR A 214 15.73 6.03 -8.14
CA THR A 214 14.34 6.38 -7.75
C THR A 214 13.41 5.31 -8.30
N ILE A 215 12.56 4.74 -7.44
CA ILE A 215 11.58 3.72 -7.84
C ILE A 215 10.33 4.37 -8.44
N GLY A 216 9.79 3.75 -9.49
CA GLY A 216 8.53 4.13 -10.11
C GLY A 216 8.45 3.83 -11.61
N ASP A 217 7.30 4.18 -12.20
CA ASP A 217 6.92 3.85 -13.58
C ASP A 217 7.12 5.00 -14.59
N ALA A 218 7.66 6.14 -14.16
CA ALA A 218 7.90 7.29 -15.04
C ALA A 218 9.32 7.28 -15.63
N GLU A 219 9.57 8.21 -16.55
CA GLU A 219 10.88 8.35 -17.20
C GLU A 219 11.99 8.68 -16.17
N GLY A 220 13.14 8.03 -16.30
CA GLY A 220 14.25 8.12 -15.35
C GLY A 220 14.02 7.41 -14.01
N GLN A 221 12.97 6.59 -13.86
CA GLN A 221 12.72 5.76 -12.68
C GLN A 221 12.85 4.27 -13.02
N VAL A 222 13.08 3.45 -11.98
CA VAL A 222 13.20 2.00 -12.08
C VAL A 222 11.94 1.36 -11.48
N PRO A 223 11.12 0.64 -12.26
CA PRO A 223 9.97 -0.09 -11.72
C PRO A 223 10.42 -1.13 -10.69
N LEU A 224 9.65 -1.34 -9.62
CA LEU A 224 10.08 -2.17 -8.47
C LEU A 224 10.49 -3.59 -8.91
N LYS A 225 9.75 -4.17 -9.87
CA LYS A 225 10.00 -5.49 -10.46
C LYS A 225 11.36 -5.63 -11.19
N LYS A 226 11.99 -4.51 -11.56
CA LYS A 226 13.29 -4.45 -12.25
C LYS A 226 14.43 -3.99 -11.35
N LEU A 227 14.15 -3.63 -10.10
CA LEU A 227 15.11 -3.06 -9.14
C LEU A 227 16.33 -3.97 -8.92
N SER A 228 16.11 -5.25 -8.62
CA SER A 228 17.18 -6.23 -8.42
C SER A 228 18.08 -6.38 -9.65
N THR A 229 17.48 -6.56 -10.83
CA THR A 229 18.19 -6.65 -12.11
C THR A 229 18.96 -5.37 -12.45
N HIS A 230 18.42 -4.19 -12.11
CA HIS A 230 19.11 -2.92 -12.32
C HIS A 230 20.33 -2.79 -11.40
N VAL A 231 20.18 -3.08 -10.11
CA VAL A 231 21.27 -3.07 -9.13
C VAL A 231 22.37 -4.09 -9.46
N MET A 232 22.01 -5.30 -9.91
CA MET A 232 22.98 -6.32 -10.32
C MET A 232 23.78 -5.97 -11.58
N LYS A 233 23.31 -5.04 -12.42
CA LYS A 233 24.00 -4.58 -13.63
C LYS A 233 25.03 -3.48 -13.38
N LEU A 234 25.09 -2.91 -12.18
CA LEU A 234 26.09 -1.89 -11.84
C LEU A 234 27.51 -2.49 -11.84
N PRO A 235 28.53 -1.72 -12.27
CA PRO A 235 29.91 -2.20 -12.35
C PRO A 235 30.44 -2.56 -10.97
N ARG A 236 31.31 -3.58 -10.90
CA ARG A 236 31.80 -4.16 -9.63
C ARG A 236 33.09 -3.46 -9.19
N ASN A 237 32.94 -2.20 -8.78
CA ASN A 237 34.07 -1.31 -8.45
C ASN A 237 34.87 -1.75 -7.21
N LEU A 238 34.30 -2.54 -6.30
CA LEU A 238 34.92 -2.96 -5.05
C LEU A 238 35.20 -4.47 -4.98
N SER A 239 36.30 -4.82 -4.32
CA SER A 239 36.60 -6.13 -3.77
C SER A 239 35.78 -6.44 -2.51
N ALA A 240 35.74 -7.71 -2.09
CA ALA A 240 35.05 -8.11 -0.86
C ALA A 240 35.70 -7.52 0.41
N ALA A 241 37.02 -7.29 0.40
CA ALA A 241 37.72 -6.65 1.51
C ALA A 241 37.31 -5.18 1.68
N GLU A 242 37.23 -4.44 0.57
CA GLU A 242 36.82 -3.04 0.56
C GLU A 242 35.35 -2.87 0.98
N VAL A 243 34.44 -3.74 0.51
CA VAL A 243 33.04 -3.77 0.99
C VAL A 243 32.98 -3.97 2.50
N ASN A 244 33.82 -4.84 3.07
CA ASN A 244 33.88 -5.04 4.52
C ASN A 244 34.43 -3.82 5.26
N ALA A 245 35.49 -3.18 4.76
CA ALA A 245 36.05 -1.96 5.36
C ALA A 245 35.04 -0.80 5.30
N LEU A 246 34.37 -0.65 4.16
CA LEU A 246 33.32 0.33 3.93
C LEU A 246 32.12 0.09 4.86
N GLY A 247 31.71 -1.16 5.06
CA GLY A 247 30.65 -1.52 6.02
C GLY A 247 30.93 -1.04 7.44
N ARG A 248 32.19 -1.19 7.91
CA ARG A 248 32.63 -0.69 9.22
C ARG A 248 32.58 0.84 9.32
N ARG A 249 33.02 1.54 8.27
CA ARG A 249 32.89 3.01 8.19
C ARG A 249 31.41 3.45 8.19
N MET A 250 30.56 2.73 7.47
CA MET A 250 29.12 3.00 7.39
C MET A 250 28.37 2.75 8.70
N SER A 251 28.77 1.76 9.52
CA SER A 251 28.16 1.56 10.84
C SER A 251 28.37 2.75 11.80
N ALA A 252 29.45 3.52 11.63
CA ALA A 252 29.72 4.71 12.46
C ALA A 252 28.78 5.90 12.16
N LEU A 253 28.09 5.92 11.01
CA LEU A 253 27.11 6.97 10.68
C LEU A 253 25.78 6.85 11.46
N GLY A 254 25.57 5.74 12.17
CA GLY A 254 24.38 5.46 12.96
C GLY A 254 23.21 4.85 12.17
N GLY A 255 22.30 4.22 12.92
CA GLY A 255 21.08 3.60 12.37
C GLY A 255 19.96 4.61 12.06
N PRO A 256 18.83 4.12 11.50
CA PRO A 256 17.66 4.94 11.21
C PRO A 256 17.19 5.76 12.42
N ARG A 257 17.28 7.09 12.32
CA ARG A 257 16.57 8.00 13.23
C ARG A 257 15.10 8.05 12.83
N MET A 258 14.39 6.97 13.14
CA MET A 258 12.93 6.96 13.01
C MET A 258 12.37 8.11 13.88
N PRO A 259 11.52 9.00 13.34
CA PRO A 259 10.85 10.00 14.16
C PRO A 259 9.95 9.26 15.13
N VAL A 260 10.37 9.16 16.40
CA VAL A 260 9.57 8.54 17.45
C VAL A 260 8.25 9.33 17.50
N PRO A 261 7.09 8.70 17.24
CA PRO A 261 5.82 9.37 17.40
C PRO A 261 5.72 9.80 18.86
N GLY A 262 5.67 11.12 19.09
CA GLY A 262 5.64 11.67 20.44
C GLY A 262 4.36 11.27 21.14
N GLY A 263 4.39 10.14 21.86
CA GLY A 263 3.38 9.83 22.85
C GLY A 263 3.34 10.94 23.91
N PRO A 264 2.19 11.22 24.53
CA PRO A 264 2.12 12.18 25.62
C PRO A 264 3.15 11.83 26.69
N LEU A 265 4.04 12.79 27.00
CA LEU A 265 5.10 12.60 28.00
C LEU A 265 4.47 12.19 29.34
N PRO A 266 4.85 11.04 29.93
CA PRO A 266 4.30 10.61 31.20
C PRO A 266 4.71 11.57 32.31
N GLY A 267 3.74 12.27 32.88
CA GLY A 267 3.95 13.22 33.97
C GLY A 267 4.32 14.62 33.50
N GLY A 268 3.38 15.57 33.63
CA GLY A 268 3.58 17.00 33.38
C GLY A 268 4.45 17.68 34.44
N ARG A 269 5.67 17.17 34.69
CA ARG A 269 6.63 17.76 35.61
C ARG A 269 7.51 18.74 34.85
N GLN A 270 7.04 19.97 34.75
CA GLN A 270 7.85 21.10 34.29
C GLN A 270 9.15 21.11 35.12
N MET A 271 10.30 20.92 34.46
CA MET A 271 11.59 21.12 35.12
C MET A 271 11.80 22.62 35.30
N SER A 272 11.38 23.15 36.45
CA SER A 272 11.72 24.49 36.88
C SER A 272 13.22 24.56 37.19
N VAL A 273 14.02 24.85 36.16
CA VAL A 273 15.44 25.14 36.31
C VAL A 273 15.56 26.39 37.18
N SER A 274 15.93 26.21 38.44
CA SER A 274 16.06 27.33 39.37
C SER A 274 17.31 28.13 38.99
N GLN A 275 17.11 29.40 38.60
CA GLN A 275 18.18 30.29 38.12
C GLN A 275 19.27 30.61 39.17
N ARG A 276 19.21 30.05 40.39
CA ARG A 276 20.23 30.28 41.44
C ARG A 276 21.53 29.52 41.24
N GLN A 277 21.59 28.50 40.37
CA GLN A 277 22.80 27.67 40.20
C GLN A 277 23.80 28.17 39.15
N VAL A 278 23.45 29.19 38.34
CA VAL A 278 24.31 29.71 37.25
C VAL A 278 25.34 30.74 37.72
N ARG A 279 25.31 31.16 39.00
CA ARG A 279 26.12 32.30 39.49
C ARG A 279 27.35 31.94 40.36
N ARG A 280 27.84 30.70 40.27
CA ARG A 280 29.14 30.29 40.84
C ARG A 280 29.81 29.17 40.03
N ARG A 281 30.55 29.55 38.98
CA ARG A 281 31.92 29.09 38.65
C ARG A 281 32.44 29.91 37.48
#